data_AF-A0A0Q2Y234-F1
#
_entry.id   AF-A0A0Q2Y234-F1
#
_cell.length_a   1.000
_cell.length_b   1.000
_cell.length_c   1.000
_cell.angle_alpha   90.00
_cell.angle_beta   90.00
_cell.angle_gamma   90.00
#
_symmetry.space_group_name_H-M   'P 1'
#
loop_
_entity.id
_entity.type
_entity.pdbx_description
1 polymer ?
#
loop_
_entity_poly.entity_id
_entity_poly.type
_entity_poly.pdbx_seq_one_letter_code
_entity_poly.pdbx_strand_id
1 'polypeptide(L)'
;MPVRRTLVKWTHLAMIPMFVWFLFVTPAVVVPFGPAAFQAHSTLALVFVTLTLVWYADYLRRGLVGRPGPKLSPRAKVIHQWLHKTLIWGLFGVALTGFLLGLTSDRLLKAGGFLPFAPPLDMKAANEIIGKIHIYEYYLLAVIAVGHAGFHIWRHVKLRDNALRIMAPKRWHRYL
;
A
#
# COMPACT_ATOMS: atom_id res chain seq x y z
N MET A 1 -20.40 -11.83 5.21
CA MET A 1 -20.03 -10.40 5.13
C MET A 1 -19.15 -9.88 6.29
N PRO A 2 -19.32 -10.29 7.57
CA PRO A 2 -18.52 -9.77 8.68
C PRO A 2 -17.02 -10.07 8.57
N VAL A 3 -16.69 -11.32 8.20
CA VAL A 3 -15.30 -11.80 8.10
C VAL A 3 -14.48 -10.98 7.11
N ARG A 4 -15.00 -10.75 5.88
CA ARG A 4 -14.31 -9.94 4.86
C ARG A 4 -13.97 -8.54 5.37
N ARG A 5 -14.93 -7.86 6.02
CA ARG A 5 -14.71 -6.52 6.56
C ARG A 5 -13.65 -6.51 7.66
N THR A 6 -13.66 -7.52 8.53
CA THR A 6 -12.64 -7.68 9.57
C THR A 6 -11.26 -7.91 8.97
N LEU A 7 -11.14 -8.77 7.94
CA LEU A 7 -9.88 -9.00 7.24
C LEU A 7 -9.34 -7.71 6.61
N VAL A 8 -10.15 -7.00 5.82
CA VAL A 8 -9.73 -5.75 5.18
C VAL A 8 -9.36 -4.68 6.21
N LYS A 9 -10.04 -4.63 7.35
CA LYS A 9 -9.66 -3.74 8.47
C LYS A 9 -8.26 -4.04 8.98
N TRP A 10 -7.95 -5.31 9.23
CA TRP A 10 -6.62 -5.71 9.71
C TRP A 10 -5.55 -5.52 8.64
N THR A 11 -5.84 -5.86 7.38
CA THR A 11 -4.95 -5.58 6.25
C THR A 11 -4.64 -4.08 6.19
N HIS A 12 -5.66 -3.23 6.15
CA HIS A 12 -5.48 -1.78 6.12
C HIS A 12 -4.64 -1.28 7.31
N LEU A 13 -4.94 -1.75 8.53
CA LEU A 13 -4.21 -1.35 9.73
C LEU A 13 -2.74 -1.80 9.71
N ALA A 14 -2.45 -3.00 9.19
CA ALA A 14 -1.09 -3.50 9.04
C ALA A 14 -0.33 -2.77 7.93
N MET A 15 -1.01 -2.41 6.84
CA MET A 15 -0.41 -1.70 5.71
C MET A 15 0.08 -0.31 6.07
N ILE A 16 -0.60 0.42 6.97
CA ILE A 16 -0.19 1.79 7.36
C ILE A 16 1.25 1.88 7.89
N PRO A 17 1.66 1.19 8.97
CA PRO A 17 3.01 1.31 9.50
C PRO A 17 4.07 0.79 8.52
N MET A 18 3.76 -0.24 7.73
CA MET A 18 4.67 -0.73 6.69
C MET A 18 4.83 0.29 5.55
N PHE A 19 3.73 0.93 5.14
CA PHE A 19 3.76 1.97 4.13
C PHE A 19 4.65 3.14 4.59
N VAL A 20 4.46 3.59 5.83
CA VAL A 20 5.30 4.62 6.45
C VAL A 20 6.75 4.17 6.54
N TRP A 21 7.02 2.92 6.92
CA TRP A 21 8.38 2.37 6.95
C TRP A 21 9.07 2.50 5.60
N PHE A 22 8.45 2.04 4.51
CA PHE A 22 9.05 2.07 3.17
C PHE A 22 9.17 3.47 2.58
N LEU A 23 8.47 4.49 3.12
CA LEU A 23 8.71 5.88 2.74
C LEU A 23 10.07 6.40 3.22
N PHE A 24 10.53 5.94 4.38
CA PHE A 24 11.71 6.52 5.03
C PHE A 24 12.90 5.56 5.08
N VAL A 25 12.63 4.27 5.17
CA VAL A 25 13.63 3.22 5.32
C VAL A 25 13.79 2.53 3.99
N THR A 26 14.73 2.99 3.16
CA THR A 26 15.05 2.42 1.86
C THR A 26 16.20 1.39 1.98
N PRO A 27 16.50 0.59 0.94
CA PRO A 27 17.68 -0.26 0.93
C PRO A 27 18.98 0.49 1.27
N ALA A 28 19.15 1.72 0.77
CA ALA A 28 20.32 2.55 1.07
C ALA A 28 20.44 2.89 2.57
N VAL A 29 19.31 2.96 3.28
CA VAL A 29 19.30 3.20 4.73
C VAL A 29 19.68 1.92 5.49
N VAL A 30 19.19 0.74 5.09
CA VAL A 30 19.37 -0.49 5.88
C VAL A 30 20.66 -1.26 5.59
N VAL A 31 21.21 -1.16 4.36
CA VAL A 31 22.43 -1.86 3.96
C VAL A 31 23.64 -1.52 4.87
N PRO A 32 23.87 -0.26 5.27
CA PRO A 32 24.94 0.09 6.21
C PRO A 32 24.84 -0.59 7.59
N PHE A 33 23.62 -0.96 8.02
CA PHE A 33 23.40 -1.66 9.30
C PHE A 33 23.59 -3.18 9.20
N GLY A 34 24.05 -3.67 8.03
CA GLY A 34 24.46 -5.04 7.83
C GLY A 34 23.35 -5.98 7.33
N PRO A 35 23.70 -7.27 7.09
CA PRO A 35 22.83 -8.23 6.41
C PRO A 35 21.50 -8.49 7.12
N ALA A 36 21.50 -8.52 8.46
CA ALA A 36 20.30 -8.77 9.26
C ALA A 36 19.26 -7.63 9.09
N ALA A 37 19.70 -6.38 9.05
CA ALA A 37 18.81 -5.23 8.84
C ALA A 37 18.21 -5.24 7.44
N PHE A 38 19.02 -5.50 6.41
CA PHE A 38 18.54 -5.68 5.04
C PHE A 38 17.55 -6.84 4.93
N GLN A 39 17.82 -7.96 5.60
CA GLN A 39 16.95 -9.13 5.62
C GLN A 39 15.59 -8.84 6.28
N ALA A 40 15.58 -8.10 7.39
CA ALA A 40 14.35 -7.66 8.04
C ALA A 40 13.52 -6.75 7.11
N HIS A 41 14.16 -5.77 6.47
CA HIS A 41 13.53 -4.90 5.48
C HIS A 41 12.95 -5.70 4.29
N SER A 42 13.72 -6.64 3.74
CA SER A 42 13.30 -7.51 2.63
C SER A 42 12.13 -8.43 3.02
N THR A 43 12.11 -8.94 4.24
CA THR A 43 11.01 -9.75 4.78
C THR A 43 9.74 -8.92 4.92
N LEU A 44 9.87 -7.68 5.43
CA LEU A 44 8.75 -6.77 5.52
C LEU A 44 8.19 -6.42 4.14
N ALA A 45 9.05 -6.28 3.12
CA ALA A 45 8.64 -5.99 1.75
C ALA A 45 7.84 -7.16 1.17
N LEU A 46 8.26 -8.40 1.44
CA LEU A 46 7.52 -9.60 1.06
C LEU A 46 6.13 -9.66 1.69
N VAL A 47 6.00 -9.34 2.98
CA VAL A 47 4.69 -9.26 3.66
C VAL A 47 3.83 -8.16 3.04
N PHE A 48 4.39 -6.97 2.83
CA PHE A 48 3.69 -5.82 2.24
C PHE A 48 3.16 -6.11 0.84
N VAL A 49 4.00 -6.67 -0.05
CA VAL A 49 3.59 -6.99 -1.42
C VAL A 49 2.55 -8.11 -1.45
N THR A 50 2.67 -9.11 -0.58
CA THR A 50 1.69 -10.20 -0.47
C THR A 50 0.32 -9.67 -0.05
N LEU A 51 0.28 -8.84 1.00
CA LEU A 51 -0.98 -8.21 1.45
C LEU A 51 -1.58 -7.31 0.37
N THR A 52 -0.73 -6.58 -0.37
CA THR A 52 -1.14 -5.76 -1.51
C THR A 52 -1.80 -6.59 -2.59
N LEU A 53 -1.16 -7.68 -3.04
CA LEU A 53 -1.68 -8.55 -4.09
C LEU A 53 -2.99 -9.24 -3.66
N VAL A 54 -3.07 -9.73 -2.43
CA VAL A 54 -4.29 -10.32 -1.87
C VAL A 54 -5.43 -9.30 -1.81
N TRP A 55 -5.16 -8.09 -1.35
CA TRP A 55 -6.17 -7.03 -1.28
C TRP A 55 -6.62 -6.57 -2.66
N TYR A 56 -5.69 -6.43 -3.60
CA TYR A 56 -5.98 -6.12 -5.00
C TYR A 56 -6.84 -7.21 -5.66
N ALA A 57 -6.51 -8.49 -5.46
CA ALA A 57 -7.31 -9.61 -5.96
C ALA A 57 -8.72 -9.63 -5.34
N ASP A 58 -8.86 -9.37 -4.04
CA ASP A 58 -10.17 -9.21 -3.38
C ASP A 58 -10.99 -8.08 -4.01
N TYR A 59 -10.34 -6.95 -4.29
CA TYR A 59 -10.94 -5.80 -4.93
C TYR A 59 -11.41 -6.13 -6.36
N LEU A 60 -10.60 -6.80 -7.18
CA LEU A 60 -11.01 -7.19 -8.53
C LEU A 60 -12.21 -8.13 -8.51
N ARG A 61 -12.26 -9.06 -7.56
CA ARG A 61 -13.34 -10.05 -7.47
C ARG A 61 -14.64 -9.47 -6.91
N ARG A 62 -14.56 -8.55 -5.95
CA ARG A 62 -15.70 -8.16 -5.10
C ARG A 62 -15.90 -6.65 -4.95
N GLY A 63 -15.11 -5.84 -5.63
CA GLY A 63 -15.11 -4.38 -5.54
C GLY A 63 -14.71 -3.84 -4.16
N LEU A 64 -14.89 -2.54 -3.96
CA LEU A 64 -14.58 -1.89 -2.68
C LEU A 64 -15.47 -2.41 -1.54
N VAL A 65 -14.86 -2.69 -0.38
CA VAL A 65 -15.58 -3.07 0.84
C VAL A 65 -16.40 -1.90 1.41
N GLY A 66 -15.87 -0.69 1.32
CA GLY A 66 -16.50 0.54 1.81
C GLY A 66 -17.37 1.20 0.76
N ARG A 67 -18.60 1.55 1.13
CA ARG A 67 -19.47 2.43 0.33
C ARG A 67 -19.32 3.89 0.80
N PRO A 68 -19.47 4.87 -0.10
CA PRO A 68 -19.50 6.26 0.31
C PRO A 68 -20.66 6.50 1.28
N GLY A 69 -20.41 7.27 2.34
CA GLY A 69 -21.40 7.53 3.38
C GLY A 69 -22.60 8.35 2.87
N PRO A 70 -23.78 8.22 3.50
CA PRO A 70 -24.99 8.92 3.07
C PRO A 70 -24.88 10.45 3.18
N LYS A 71 -24.08 10.95 4.13
CA LYS A 71 -23.83 12.39 4.35
C LYS A 71 -22.92 13.04 3.31
N LEU A 72 -22.30 12.27 2.41
CA LEU A 72 -21.45 12.82 1.36
C LEU A 72 -22.29 13.44 0.25
N SER A 73 -21.92 14.63 -0.21
CA SER A 73 -22.47 15.21 -1.44
C SER A 73 -22.11 14.35 -2.67
N PRO A 74 -22.84 14.44 -3.79
CA PRO A 74 -22.56 13.64 -4.99
C PRO A 74 -21.10 13.74 -5.46
N ARG A 75 -20.52 14.95 -5.47
CA ARG A 75 -19.10 15.16 -5.82
C ARG A 75 -18.15 14.47 -4.83
N ALA A 76 -18.43 14.55 -3.53
CA ALA A 76 -17.60 13.90 -2.51
C ALA A 76 -17.68 12.36 -2.57
N LYS A 77 -18.80 11.79 -3.05
CA LYS A 77 -18.91 10.35 -3.33
C LYS A 77 -18.00 9.92 -4.49
N VAL A 78 -17.85 10.77 -5.50
CA VAL A 78 -16.91 10.53 -6.61
C VAL A 78 -15.47 10.59 -6.10
N ILE A 79 -15.10 11.63 -5.34
CA ILE A 79 -13.76 11.75 -4.74
C ILE A 79 -13.43 10.52 -3.87
N HIS A 80 -14.39 10.05 -3.07
CA HIS A 80 -14.23 8.82 -2.30
C HIS A 80 -13.85 7.63 -3.20
N GLN A 81 -14.56 7.43 -4.31
CA GLN A 81 -14.28 6.33 -5.22
C GLN A 81 -12.89 6.45 -5.85
N TRP A 82 -12.54 7.64 -6.32
CA TRP A 82 -11.21 7.89 -6.90
C TRP A 82 -10.10 7.62 -5.89
N LEU A 83 -10.14 8.22 -4.70
CA LEU A 83 -9.09 8.02 -3.69
C LEU A 83 -8.86 6.54 -3.35
N HIS A 84 -9.93 5.77 -3.14
CA HIS A 84 -9.80 4.36 -2.79
C HIS A 84 -9.29 3.52 -3.97
N LYS A 85 -9.83 3.73 -5.17
CA LYS A 85 -9.43 2.97 -6.36
C LYS A 85 -7.99 3.30 -6.74
N THR A 86 -7.62 4.57 -6.76
CA THR A 86 -6.26 5.01 -7.07
C THR A 86 -5.25 4.43 -6.08
N LEU A 87 -5.55 4.38 -4.78
CA LEU A 87 -4.65 3.73 -3.82
C LEU A 87 -4.52 2.22 -4.06
N ILE A 88 -5.62 1.51 -4.31
CA ILE A 88 -5.56 0.05 -4.55
C ILE A 88 -4.79 -0.27 -5.83
N TRP A 89 -5.09 0.46 -6.92
CA TRP A 89 -4.39 0.30 -8.19
C TRP A 89 -2.92 0.72 -8.10
N GLY A 90 -2.62 1.81 -7.40
CA GLY A 90 -1.25 2.27 -7.24
C GLY A 90 -0.42 1.34 -6.36
N LEU A 91 -0.97 0.79 -5.27
CA LEU A 91 -0.27 -0.24 -4.49
C LEU A 91 0.04 -1.47 -5.36
N PHE A 92 -0.90 -1.91 -6.20
CA PHE A 92 -0.63 -2.94 -7.19
C PHE A 92 0.45 -2.53 -8.20
N GLY A 93 0.43 -1.28 -8.67
CA GLY A 93 1.45 -0.71 -9.53
C GLY A 93 2.85 -0.78 -8.90
N VAL A 94 2.99 -0.44 -7.62
CA VAL A 94 4.24 -0.59 -6.85
C VAL A 94 4.69 -2.05 -6.81
N ALA A 95 3.77 -2.99 -6.59
CA ALA A 95 4.09 -4.41 -6.64
C ALA A 95 4.61 -4.85 -8.02
N LEU A 96 3.98 -4.34 -9.09
CA LEU A 96 4.35 -4.62 -10.47
C LEU A 96 5.71 -4.01 -10.82
N THR A 97 5.95 -2.74 -10.51
CA THR A 97 7.24 -2.08 -10.76
C THR A 97 8.36 -2.67 -9.89
N GLY A 98 8.04 -3.16 -8.69
CA GLY A 98 8.96 -3.95 -7.86
C GLY A 98 9.33 -5.31 -8.48
N PHE A 99 8.36 -6.01 -9.08
CA PHE A 99 8.64 -7.22 -9.86
C PHE A 99 9.53 -6.90 -11.07
N LEU A 100 9.24 -5.81 -11.79
CA LEU A 100 10.02 -5.37 -12.94
C LEU A 100 11.46 -4.96 -12.55
N LEU A 101 11.68 -4.43 -11.35
CA LEU A 101 13.03 -4.21 -10.81
C LEU A 101 13.81 -5.52 -10.68
N GLY A 102 13.17 -6.60 -10.22
CA GLY A 102 13.79 -7.91 -10.19
C GLY A 102 14.05 -8.46 -11.60
N LEU A 103 13.06 -8.36 -12.49
CA LEU A 103 13.14 -8.87 -13.86
C LEU A 103 14.29 -8.21 -14.64
N THR A 104 14.48 -6.90 -14.47
CA THR A 104 15.50 -6.14 -15.21
C THR A 104 16.86 -6.09 -14.52
N SER A 105 17.00 -6.68 -13.33
CA SER A 105 18.25 -6.66 -12.58
C SER A 105 19.36 -7.51 -13.22
N ASP A 106 20.60 -7.24 -12.79
CA ASP A 106 21.83 -7.94 -13.17
C ASP A 106 21.99 -9.31 -12.47
N ARG A 107 21.21 -9.55 -11.41
CA ARG A 107 21.35 -10.73 -10.55
C ARG A 107 20.01 -11.17 -9.98
N LEU A 108 19.90 -12.45 -9.63
CA LEU A 108 18.67 -12.97 -9.05
C LEU A 108 18.39 -12.35 -7.68
N LEU A 109 17.39 -11.46 -7.61
CA LEU A 109 16.91 -10.88 -6.36
C LEU A 109 15.99 -11.86 -5.62
N LYS A 110 16.09 -11.87 -4.28
CA LYS A 110 15.27 -12.71 -3.41
C LYS A 110 14.50 -11.87 -2.40
N ALA A 111 13.17 -11.98 -2.45
CA ALA A 111 12.29 -11.38 -1.45
C ALA A 111 12.38 -12.17 -0.14
N GLY A 112 12.53 -11.47 0.99
CA GLY A 112 12.82 -12.10 2.27
C GLY A 112 14.09 -12.95 2.26
N GLY A 113 15.03 -12.72 1.35
CA GLY A 113 16.30 -13.48 1.25
C GLY A 113 16.20 -14.92 0.74
N PHE A 114 14.99 -15.49 0.60
CA PHE A 114 14.80 -16.87 0.17
C PHE A 114 13.98 -17.02 -1.11
N LEU A 115 13.01 -16.15 -1.37
CA LEU A 115 12.07 -16.31 -2.48
C LEU A 115 12.55 -15.57 -3.74
N PRO A 116 13.06 -16.25 -4.77
CA PRO A 116 13.28 -15.61 -6.06
C PRO A 116 11.93 -15.19 -6.65
N PHE A 117 11.82 -13.93 -7.06
CA PHE A 117 10.54 -13.38 -7.52
C PHE A 117 10.52 -12.98 -9.00
N ALA A 118 11.68 -12.87 -9.66
CA ALA A 118 11.78 -12.63 -11.09
C ALA A 118 13.12 -13.15 -11.65
N PRO A 119 13.15 -13.70 -12.88
CA PRO A 119 14.40 -14.06 -13.54
C PRO A 119 15.17 -12.79 -13.97
N PRO A 120 16.47 -12.65 -13.69
CA PRO A 120 17.24 -11.46 -14.07
C PRO A 120 17.58 -11.47 -15.57
N LEU A 121 17.25 -10.38 -16.27
CA LEU A 121 17.52 -10.20 -17.69
C LEU A 121 18.76 -9.33 -17.99
N ASP A 122 19.45 -8.84 -16.96
CA ASP A 122 20.65 -7.99 -17.08
C ASP A 122 20.42 -6.72 -17.93
N MET A 123 19.27 -6.07 -17.72
CA MET A 123 18.84 -4.90 -18.49
C MET A 123 19.12 -3.61 -17.73
N LYS A 124 20.40 -3.24 -17.56
CA LYS A 124 20.82 -2.10 -16.72
C LYS A 124 20.05 -0.80 -16.98
N ALA A 125 19.94 -0.37 -18.24
CA ALA A 125 19.24 0.88 -18.58
C ALA A 125 17.74 0.83 -18.22
N ALA A 126 17.08 -0.31 -18.45
CA ALA A 126 15.69 -0.49 -18.07
C ALA A 126 15.54 -0.52 -16.55
N ASN A 127 16.45 -1.18 -15.84
CA ASN A 127 16.46 -1.24 -14.38
C ASN A 127 16.56 0.15 -13.74
N GLU A 128 17.43 1.01 -14.26
CA GLU A 128 17.57 2.40 -13.80
C GLU A 128 16.28 3.22 -14.02
N ILE A 129 15.63 3.07 -15.18
CA ILE A 129 14.36 3.74 -15.50
C ILE A 129 13.24 3.25 -14.58
N ILE A 130 13.07 1.93 -14.48
CA ILE A 130 12.03 1.31 -13.65
C ILE A 130 12.25 1.67 -12.18
N GLY A 131 13.50 1.75 -11.72
CA GLY A 131 13.84 2.18 -10.36
C GLY A 131 13.34 3.59 -10.07
N LYS A 132 13.55 4.53 -11.00
CA LYS A 132 13.01 5.90 -10.88
C LYS A 132 11.48 5.90 -10.87
N ILE A 133 10.86 5.13 -11.76
CA ILE A 133 9.39 5.00 -11.81
C ILE A 133 8.85 4.48 -10.48
N HIS A 134 9.43 3.39 -9.95
CA HIS A 134 9.01 2.78 -8.68
C HIS A 134 9.12 3.77 -7.51
N ILE A 135 10.20 4.55 -7.46
CA ILE A 135 10.40 5.59 -6.44
C ILE A 135 9.33 6.69 -6.56
N TYR A 136 9.13 7.25 -7.76
CA TYR A 136 8.16 8.31 -7.97
C TYR A 136 6.72 7.85 -7.75
N GLU A 137 6.40 6.63 -8.15
CA GLU A 137 5.12 5.98 -7.89
C GLU A 137 4.85 5.88 -6.38
N TYR A 138 5.83 5.45 -5.60
CA TYR A 138 5.68 5.32 -4.15
C TYR A 138 5.47 6.68 -3.46
N TYR A 139 6.22 7.71 -3.84
CA TYR A 139 6.04 9.07 -3.31
C TYR A 139 4.72 9.69 -3.74
N LEU A 140 4.28 9.48 -4.98
CA LEU A 140 2.96 9.92 -5.44
C LEU A 140 1.85 9.25 -4.62
N LEU A 141 1.98 7.95 -4.33
CA LEU A 141 1.05 7.26 -3.46
C LEU A 141 1.05 7.80 -2.03
N ALA A 142 2.19 8.29 -1.54
CA ALA A 142 2.26 8.96 -0.24
C ALA A 142 1.39 10.21 -0.21
N VAL A 143 1.47 11.04 -1.25
CA VAL A 143 0.62 12.23 -1.40
C VAL A 143 -0.85 11.85 -1.46
N ILE A 144 -1.20 10.82 -2.23
CA ILE A 144 -2.59 10.32 -2.33
C ILE A 144 -3.07 9.74 -1.00
N ALA A 145 -2.21 9.05 -0.25
CA ALA A 145 -2.51 8.49 1.07
C ALA A 145 -2.77 9.60 2.10
N VAL A 146 -2.00 10.69 2.07
CA VAL A 146 -2.25 11.89 2.88
C VAL A 146 -3.59 12.52 2.50
N GLY A 147 -3.89 12.66 1.20
CA GLY A 147 -5.19 13.14 0.72
C GLY A 147 -6.35 12.25 1.17
N HIS A 148 -6.16 10.93 1.13
CA HIS A 148 -7.12 9.94 1.61
C HIS A 148 -7.37 10.07 3.12
N ALA A 149 -6.31 10.13 3.92
CA ALA A 149 -6.42 10.34 5.37
C ALA A 149 -7.11 11.68 5.69
N GLY A 150 -6.67 12.76 5.03
CA GLY A 150 -7.26 14.10 5.16
C GLY A 150 -8.74 14.13 4.81
N PHE A 151 -9.16 13.44 3.74
CA PHE A 151 -10.57 13.29 3.38
C PHE A 151 -11.38 12.63 4.50
N HIS A 152 -10.86 11.56 5.11
CA HIS A 152 -11.55 10.87 6.19
C HIS A 152 -11.54 11.65 7.52
N ILE A 153 -10.48 12.40 7.81
CA ILE A 153 -10.43 13.32 8.95
C ILE A 153 -11.45 14.44 8.76
N TRP A 154 -11.49 15.07 7.58
CA TRP A 154 -12.49 16.10 7.25
C TRP A 154 -13.92 15.58 7.43
N ARG A 155 -14.23 14.37 6.95
CA ARG A 155 -15.55 13.74 7.16
C ARG A 155 -15.89 13.59 8.63
N HIS A 156 -14.93 13.16 9.44
CA HIS A 156 -15.12 13.00 10.88
C HIS A 156 -15.40 14.34 11.56
N VAL A 157 -14.60 15.39 11.30
CA VAL A 157 -14.77 16.68 11.97
C VAL A 157 -15.98 17.48 11.46
N LYS A 158 -16.22 17.49 10.14
CA LYS A 158 -17.24 18.35 9.51
C LYS A 158 -18.59 17.67 9.34
N LEU A 159 -18.61 16.43 8.88
CA LEU A 159 -19.86 15.68 8.65
C LEU A 159 -20.28 14.87 9.88
N ARG A 160 -19.34 14.66 10.84
CA ARG A 160 -19.55 13.85 12.05
C ARG A 160 -20.19 12.52 11.68
N ASP A 161 -19.61 11.87 10.68
CA ASP A 161 -20.04 10.55 10.22
C ASP A 161 -19.18 9.45 10.86
N ASN A 162 -19.72 8.23 10.90
CA ASN A 162 -19.05 7.10 11.53
C ASN A 162 -18.04 6.41 10.59
N ALA A 163 -17.52 7.09 9.57
CA ALA A 163 -16.69 6.45 8.54
C ALA A 163 -15.41 5.84 9.12
N LEU A 164 -14.72 6.57 10.01
CA LEU A 164 -13.51 6.08 10.65
C LEU A 164 -13.77 4.85 11.52
N ARG A 165 -14.91 4.77 12.20
CA ARG A 165 -15.29 3.60 13.03
C ARG A 165 -15.40 2.31 12.21
N ILE A 166 -15.69 2.41 10.91
CA ILE A 166 -15.75 1.25 10.01
C ILE A 166 -14.38 0.57 9.91
N MET A 167 -13.29 1.35 9.79
CA MET A 167 -11.93 0.84 9.63
C MET A 167 -11.09 0.88 10.91
N ALA A 168 -11.55 1.52 11.99
CA ALA A 168 -10.84 1.53 13.27
C ALA A 168 -11.20 0.30 14.15
N PRO A 169 -10.25 -0.23 14.94
CA PRO A 169 -10.53 -1.15 16.04
C PRO A 169 -11.50 -0.56 17.07
N LYS A 170 -12.34 -1.41 17.68
CA LYS A 170 -13.40 -0.98 18.62
C LYS A 170 -12.87 -0.15 19.81
N ARG A 171 -11.66 -0.45 20.31
CA ARG A 171 -11.02 0.29 21.40
C ARG A 171 -10.89 1.79 21.14
N TRP A 172 -10.82 2.19 19.87
CA TRP A 172 -10.67 3.59 19.47
C TRP A 172 -12.00 4.29 19.19
N HIS A 173 -13.13 3.59 19.21
CA HIS A 173 -14.43 4.16 18.83
C HIS A 173 -14.90 5.27 19.76
N ARG A 174 -14.42 5.33 21.01
CA ARG A 174 -14.73 6.43 21.93
C ARG A 174 -14.17 7.79 21.49
N TYR A 175 -13.18 7.78 20.60
CA TYR A 175 -12.51 8.97 20.07
C TYR A 175 -12.93 9.33 18.64
N LEU A 176 -13.83 8.55 18.04
CA LEU A 176 -14.24 8.63 16.63
C LEU A 176 -15.74 8.82 16.52
#